data_AF-A0A257JGZ8-F1
#
_entry.id   AF-A0A257JGZ8-F1
#
_cell.length_a   1.000
_cell.length_b   1.000
_cell.length_c   1.000
_cell.angle_alpha   90.00
_cell.angle_beta   90.00
_cell.angle_gamma   90.00
#
_symmetry.space_group_name_H-M   'P 1'
#
loop_
_entity.id
_entity.type
_entity.pdbx_description
1 polymer ?
#
loop_
_entity_poly.entity_id
_entity_poly.type
_entity_poly.pdbx_seq_one_letter_code
_entity_poly.pdbx_strand_id
1 'polypeptide(L)'
;MPASAGPLRKRERLTRENRRELIFKVAIEIALEEGVRAITIERIASDLAVTKGLLYQHFESREQLLAALAEREIKDLVDRRIFNAAQQDEFSQAVRNVLAIYFNHVGERGPLLQVFVSDPL
;
A
#
# COMPACT_ATOMS: atom_id res chain seq x y z
N MET A 1 39.42 34.77 -15.38
CA MET A 1 39.05 33.34 -15.51
C MET A 1 37.87 33.05 -14.59
N PRO A 2 36.67 32.74 -15.08
CA PRO A 2 35.56 32.30 -14.23
C PRO A 2 35.46 30.77 -14.23
N ALA A 3 35.49 30.16 -13.04
CA ALA A 3 35.12 28.76 -12.86
C ALA A 3 33.59 28.66 -12.74
N SER A 4 33.00 27.94 -13.70
CA SER A 4 31.59 27.58 -13.77
C SER A 4 31.26 26.54 -12.71
N ALA A 5 30.36 26.89 -11.78
CA ALA A 5 29.68 25.92 -10.94
C ALA A 5 28.36 25.53 -11.62
N GLY A 6 28.32 24.35 -12.22
CA GLY A 6 27.14 23.81 -12.90
C GLY A 6 25.93 23.65 -11.96
N PRO A 7 24.69 23.74 -12.48
CA PRO A 7 23.50 23.74 -11.65
C PRO A 7 23.32 22.37 -10.98
N LEU A 8 23.24 22.40 -9.65
CA LEU A 8 22.91 21.26 -8.81
C LEU A 8 21.66 20.57 -9.36
N ARG A 9 21.82 19.31 -9.76
CA ARG A 9 20.73 18.41 -10.15
C ARG A 9 19.57 18.56 -9.18
N LYS A 10 18.47 19.11 -9.70
CA LYS A 10 17.13 19.11 -9.14
C LYS A 10 16.86 17.73 -8.54
N ARG A 11 17.10 17.56 -7.24
CA ARG A 11 16.60 16.42 -6.46
C ARG A 11 15.11 16.46 -6.69
N GLU A 12 14.67 15.60 -7.59
CA GLU A 12 13.30 15.42 -7.97
C GLU A 12 12.53 15.24 -6.67
N ARG A 13 11.81 16.29 -6.25
CA ARG A 13 10.89 16.23 -5.13
C ARG A 13 9.86 15.20 -5.57
N LEU A 14 10.09 13.93 -5.23
CA LEU A 14 9.05 12.91 -5.24
C LEU A 14 7.84 13.57 -4.60
N THR A 15 6.78 13.72 -5.38
CA THR A 15 5.55 14.33 -4.90
C THR A 15 5.11 13.57 -3.65
N ARG A 16 4.43 14.25 -2.73
CA ARG A 16 3.97 13.67 -1.46
C ARG A 16 3.21 12.36 -1.68
N GLU A 17 2.48 12.28 -2.78
CA GLU A 17 1.71 11.11 -3.23
C GLU A 17 2.61 9.94 -3.67
N ASN A 18 3.66 10.19 -4.47
CA ASN A 18 4.63 9.16 -4.85
C ASN A 18 5.36 8.56 -3.63
N ARG A 19 5.56 9.36 -2.57
CA ARG A 19 6.17 8.87 -1.33
C ARG A 19 5.23 7.99 -0.53
N ARG A 20 3.94 8.32 -0.47
CA ARG A 20 2.94 7.50 0.24
C ARG A 20 2.83 6.11 -0.39
N GLU A 21 2.88 6.03 -1.72
CA GLU A 21 2.86 4.75 -2.43
C GLU A 21 4.13 3.92 -2.18
N LEU A 22 5.30 4.54 -2.06
CA LEU A 22 6.53 3.83 -1.68
C LEU A 22 6.45 3.27 -0.26
N ILE A 23 5.88 4.03 0.69
CA ILE A 23 5.65 3.57 2.06
C ILE A 23 4.72 2.36 2.08
N PHE A 24 3.61 2.43 1.34
CA PHE A 24 2.69 1.31 1.23
C PHE A 24 3.35 0.09 0.58
N LYS A 25 4.12 0.27 -0.49
CA LYS A 25 4.81 -0.85 -1.14
C LYS A 25 5.69 -1.62 -0.15
N VAL A 26 6.53 -0.93 0.61
CA VAL A 26 7.41 -1.56 1.61
C VAL A 26 6.60 -2.21 2.74
N ALA A 27 5.54 -1.54 3.23
CA ALA A 27 4.68 -2.11 4.26
C ALA A 27 3.99 -3.41 3.79
N ILE A 28 3.59 -3.49 2.52
CA ILE A 28 3.00 -4.69 1.91
C ILE A 28 4.01 -5.83 1.83
N GLU A 29 5.23 -5.54 1.37
CA GLU A 29 6.32 -6.53 1.30
C GLU A 29 6.57 -7.13 2.70
N ILE A 30 6.72 -6.29 3.72
CA ILE A 30 6.90 -6.74 5.12
C ILE A 30 5.70 -7.56 5.60
N ALA A 31 4.46 -7.13 5.34
CA ALA A 31 3.28 -7.88 5.75
C ALA A 31 3.23 -9.28 5.13
N LEU A 32 3.55 -9.39 3.85
CA LEU A 32 3.48 -10.67 3.13
C LEU A 32 4.59 -11.65 3.53
N GLU A 33 5.76 -11.14 3.91
CA GLU A 33 6.92 -11.95 4.30
C GLU A 33 6.96 -12.28 5.79
N GLU A 34 6.68 -11.30 6.64
CA GLU A 34 6.93 -11.35 8.09
C GLU A 34 5.66 -11.11 8.94
N GLY A 35 4.53 -10.77 8.32
CA GLY A 35 3.27 -10.46 8.99
C GLY A 35 3.09 -9.00 9.41
N VAL A 36 1.87 -8.62 9.82
CA VAL A 36 1.51 -7.21 10.12
C VAL A 36 2.29 -6.64 11.30
N ARG A 37 2.66 -7.48 12.26
CA ARG A 37 3.40 -7.08 13.48
C ARG A 37 4.81 -6.58 13.16
N ALA A 38 5.42 -7.08 12.08
CA ALA A 38 6.75 -6.66 11.66
C ALA A 38 6.78 -5.24 11.06
N ILE A 39 5.62 -4.72 10.64
CA ILE A 39 5.50 -3.36 10.11
C ILE A 39 5.73 -2.36 11.23
N THR A 40 6.84 -1.63 11.18
CA THR A 40 7.16 -0.53 12.11
C THR A 40 7.63 0.70 11.34
N ILE A 41 7.45 1.89 11.92
CA ILE A 41 7.94 3.14 11.32
C ILE A 41 9.47 3.08 11.16
N GLU A 42 10.16 2.50 12.14
CA GLU A 42 11.59 2.18 12.13
C GLU A 42 11.99 1.37 10.91
N ARG A 43 11.33 0.22 10.69
CA ARG A 43 11.68 -0.71 9.62
C ARG A 43 11.44 -0.09 8.26
N ILE A 44 10.26 0.53 8.06
CA ILE A 44 9.96 1.20 6.79
C ILE A 44 10.95 2.34 6.51
N ALA A 45 11.31 3.14 7.53
CA ALA A 45 12.27 4.22 7.35
C ALA A 45 13.66 3.68 6.96
N SER A 46 14.08 2.57 7.58
CA SER A 46 15.32 1.87 7.24
C SER A 46 15.30 1.37 5.79
N ASP A 47 14.26 0.65 5.39
CA ASP A 47 14.15 0.02 4.08
C ASP A 47 14.03 1.06 2.94
N LEU A 48 13.44 2.22 3.23
CA LEU A 48 13.36 3.37 2.30
C LEU A 48 14.59 4.30 2.36
N ALA A 49 15.54 4.07 3.27
CA ALA A 49 16.67 4.94 3.55
C ALA A 49 16.26 6.42 3.81
N VAL A 50 15.21 6.62 4.60
CA VAL A 50 14.68 7.94 5.00
C VAL A 50 14.69 8.11 6.52
N THR A 51 14.52 9.34 7.00
CA THR A 51 14.39 9.59 8.44
C THR A 51 13.00 9.22 8.95
N LYS A 52 12.90 8.78 10.21
CA LYS A 52 11.59 8.55 10.86
C LYS A 52 10.71 9.80 10.83
N GLY A 53 11.31 10.97 11.04
CA GLY A 53 10.62 12.26 10.99
C GLY A 53 9.94 12.52 9.64
N LEU A 54 10.50 12.01 8.53
CA LEU A 54 9.85 12.09 7.23
C LEU A 54 8.60 11.20 7.18
N LEU A 55 8.65 9.98 7.73
CA LEU A 55 7.48 9.11 7.78
C LEU A 55 6.38 9.70 8.67
N TYR A 56 6.75 10.30 9.81
CA TYR A 56 5.79 10.98 10.68
C TYR A 56 5.06 12.17 10.04
N GLN A 57 5.60 12.77 8.96
CA GLN A 57 4.89 13.79 8.17
C GLN A 57 3.76 13.21 7.29
N HIS A 58 3.77 11.90 7.08
CA HIS A 58 2.77 11.18 6.30
C HIS A 58 1.82 10.37 7.20
N PHE A 59 2.35 9.76 8.26
CA PHE A 59 1.62 8.91 9.18
C PHE A 59 2.06 9.20 10.62
N GLU A 60 1.16 9.75 11.42
CA GLU A 60 1.37 10.11 12.83
C GLU A 60 1.65 8.89 13.71
N SER A 61 1.16 7.71 13.31
CA SER A 61 1.40 6.45 14.01
C SER A 61 1.44 5.26 13.05
N ARG A 62 1.93 4.12 13.56
CA ARG A 62 1.89 2.82 12.85
C ARG A 62 0.44 2.43 12.54
N GLU A 63 -0.47 2.63 13.48
CA GLU A 63 -1.89 2.29 13.37
C GLU A 63 -2.54 3.14 12.27
N GLN A 64 -2.20 4.42 12.16
CA GLN A 64 -2.70 5.28 11.08
C GLN A 64 -2.19 4.81 9.70
N LEU A 65 -0.93 4.37 9.61
CA LEU A 65 -0.38 3.80 8.37
C LEU A 65 -1.13 2.53 7.97
N LEU A 66 -1.33 1.62 8.93
CA LEU A 66 -2.00 0.34 8.71
C LEU A 66 -3.48 0.53 8.33
N ALA A 67 -4.19 1.44 9.00
CA ALA A 67 -5.56 1.80 8.65
C ALA A 67 -5.66 2.36 7.23
N ALA A 68 -4.78 3.30 6.87
CA ALA A 68 -4.76 3.89 5.52
C ALA A 68 -4.41 2.88 4.43
N LEU A 69 -3.52 1.92 4.73
CA LEU A 69 -3.18 0.83 3.82
C LEU A 69 -4.36 -0.12 3.63
N ALA A 70 -5.02 -0.54 4.72
CA ALA A 70 -6.19 -1.41 4.67
C ALA A 70 -7.34 -0.74 3.88
N GLU A 71 -7.61 0.54 4.14
CA GLU A 71 -8.62 1.31 3.42
C GLU A 71 -8.33 1.36 1.92
N ARG A 72 -7.07 1.59 1.52
CA ARG A 72 -6.66 1.57 0.11
C ARG A 72 -6.95 0.22 -0.55
N GLU A 73 -6.57 -0.88 0.08
CA GLU A 73 -6.74 -2.22 -0.48
C GLU A 73 -8.22 -2.63 -0.56
N ILE A 74 -9.01 -2.33 0.47
CA ILE A 74 -10.45 -2.56 0.47
C ILE A 74 -11.09 -1.76 -0.68
N LYS A 75 -10.72 -0.49 -0.83
CA LYS A 75 -11.23 0.38 -1.88
C LYS A 75 -10.90 -0.16 -3.28
N ASP A 76 -9.68 -0.65 -3.49
CA ASP A 76 -9.26 -1.24 -4.76
C ASP A 76 -10.03 -2.54 -5.08
N LEU A 77 -10.32 -3.36 -4.06
CA LEU A 77 -11.05 -4.62 -4.23
C LEU A 77 -12.57 -4.40 -4.43
N VAL A 78 -13.19 -3.60 -3.56
CA VAL A 78 -14.65 -3.43 -3.48
C VAL A 78 -15.17 -2.49 -4.57
N ASP A 79 -14.61 -1.28 -4.67
CA ASP A 79 -15.19 -0.24 -5.55
C ASP A 79 -14.97 -0.56 -7.03
N ARG A 80 -13.78 -1.07 -7.39
CA ARG A 80 -13.42 -1.21 -8.81
C ARG A 80 -13.84 -2.54 -9.42
N ARG A 81 -13.83 -3.63 -8.65
CA ARG A 81 -13.99 -4.98 -9.20
C ARG A 81 -15.32 -5.61 -8.82
N ILE A 82 -15.68 -5.63 -7.53
CA ILE A 82 -16.90 -6.28 -7.05
C ILE A 82 -18.16 -5.54 -7.50
N PHE A 83 -18.21 -4.20 -7.34
CA PHE A 83 -19.39 -3.42 -7.68
C PHE A 83 -19.78 -3.55 -9.17
N ASN A 84 -18.78 -3.56 -10.06
CA ASN A 84 -19.01 -3.71 -11.50
C ASN A 84 -19.52 -5.11 -11.89
N ALA A 85 -19.02 -6.16 -11.23
CA ALA A 85 -19.48 -7.52 -11.48
C ALA A 85 -20.90 -7.77 -10.96
N ALA A 86 -21.25 -7.23 -9.79
CA ALA A 86 -22.56 -7.48 -9.19
C ALA A 86 -23.74 -6.80 -9.91
N GLN A 87 -23.48 -5.73 -10.67
CA GLN A 87 -24.54 -4.94 -11.33
C GLN A 87 -25.04 -5.51 -12.65
N GLN A 88 -24.33 -6.46 -13.26
CA GLN A 88 -24.58 -6.89 -14.64
C GLN A 88 -25.07 -8.34 -14.74
N ASP A 89 -25.10 -9.08 -13.62
CA ASP A 89 -25.18 -10.54 -13.62
C ASP A 89 -26.36 -11.08 -12.81
N GLU A 90 -26.88 -12.22 -13.23
CA GLU A 90 -27.77 -13.06 -12.42
C GLU A 90 -27.03 -13.52 -11.15
N PHE A 91 -27.73 -13.70 -10.01
CA PHE A 91 -27.10 -13.92 -8.69
C PHE A 91 -26.01 -15.00 -8.67
N SER A 92 -26.26 -16.14 -9.32
CA SER A 92 -25.31 -17.25 -9.39
C SER A 92 -24.01 -16.87 -10.13
N GLN A 93 -24.10 -16.04 -11.17
CA GLN A 93 -22.98 -15.55 -11.94
C GLN A 93 -22.25 -14.41 -11.19
N ALA A 94 -22.99 -13.53 -10.52
CA ALA A 94 -22.43 -12.51 -9.65
C ALA A 94 -21.56 -13.13 -8.54
N VAL A 95 -22.04 -14.19 -7.87
CA VAL A 95 -21.26 -14.90 -6.85
C VAL A 95 -19.96 -15.48 -7.42
N ARG A 96 -20.03 -16.13 -8.59
CA ARG A 96 -18.82 -16.68 -9.25
C ARG A 96 -17.83 -15.59 -9.62
N ASN A 97 -18.31 -14.48 -10.16
CA ASN A 97 -17.47 -13.36 -10.59
C ASN A 97 -16.80 -12.68 -9.40
N VAL A 98 -17.53 -12.45 -8.30
CA VAL A 98 -16.97 -11.89 -7.06
C VAL A 98 -15.90 -12.81 -6.47
N LEU A 99 -16.14 -14.12 -6.42
CA LEU A 99 -15.14 -15.08 -5.95
C LEU A 99 -13.90 -15.10 -6.85
N ALA A 100 -14.07 -15.09 -8.18
CA ALA A 100 -12.96 -15.03 -9.13
C ALA A 100 -12.14 -13.73 -8.99
N ILE A 101 -12.80 -12.59 -8.79
CA ILE A 101 -12.16 -11.31 -8.52
C ILE A 101 -11.31 -11.38 -7.25
N TYR A 102 -11.85 -11.95 -6.19
CA TYR A 102 -11.13 -12.12 -4.93
C TYR A 102 -9.89 -13.00 -5.11
N PHE A 103 -10.03 -14.17 -5.74
CA PHE A 103 -8.91 -15.07 -5.97
C PHE A 103 -7.85 -14.46 -6.91
N ASN A 104 -8.25 -13.76 -7.97
CA ASN A 104 -7.31 -13.04 -8.83
C ASN A 104 -6.58 -11.93 -8.07
N HIS A 105 -7.28 -11.18 -7.22
CA HIS A 105 -6.64 -10.16 -6.40
C HIS A 105 -5.59 -10.77 -5.46
N VAL A 106 -5.92 -11.90 -4.79
CA VAL A 106 -4.95 -12.62 -3.97
C VAL A 106 -3.77 -13.15 -4.80
N GLY A 107 -4.02 -13.64 -6.03
CA GLY A 107 -2.96 -14.10 -6.92
C GLY A 107 -2.05 -12.99 -7.44
N GLU A 108 -2.59 -11.79 -7.68
CA GLU A 108 -1.86 -10.63 -8.21
C GLU A 108 -1.12 -9.84 -7.12
N ARG A 109 -1.73 -9.66 -5.95
CA ARG A 109 -1.25 -8.76 -4.89
C ARG A 109 -0.89 -9.46 -3.57
N GLY A 110 -1.11 -10.77 -3.48
CA GLY A 110 -0.94 -11.52 -2.25
C GLY A 110 -2.15 -11.40 -1.30
N PRO A 111 -2.25 -12.26 -0.28
CA PRO A 111 -3.39 -12.33 0.63
C PRO A 111 -3.38 -11.24 1.71
N LEU A 112 -3.02 -10.00 1.37
CA LEU A 112 -2.77 -8.93 2.34
C LEU A 112 -3.95 -8.69 3.29
N LEU A 113 -5.18 -8.60 2.77
CA LEU A 113 -6.38 -8.45 3.61
C LEU A 113 -6.60 -9.64 4.55
N GLN A 114 -6.25 -10.86 4.14
CA GLN A 114 -6.33 -12.03 5.02
C GLN A 114 -5.28 -11.94 6.14
N VAL A 115 -4.07 -11.47 5.80
CA VAL A 115 -2.98 -11.25 6.77
C VAL A 115 -3.40 -10.20 7.81
N PHE A 116 -4.06 -9.12 7.40
CA PHE A 116 -4.65 -8.13 8.31
C PHE A 116 -5.73 -8.70 9.24
N VAL A 117 -6.59 -9.60 8.74
CA VAL A 117 -7.64 -10.24 9.56
C VAL A 117 -7.08 -11.29 10.51
N SER A 118 -6.01 -11.98 10.10
CA SER A 118 -5.39 -13.06 10.87
C SER A 118 -4.47 -12.54 11.98
N ASP A 119 -3.99 -11.30 11.86
CA ASP A 119 -3.13 -10.63 12.83
C ASP A 119 -3.78 -9.31 13.28
N PRO A 120 -4.68 -9.35 14.29
CA PRO A 120 -5.33 -8.14 14.78
C PRO A 120 -4.31 -7.15 15.34
N LEU A 121 -4.54 -5.86 15.05
CA LEU A 121 -3.68 -4.71 15.38
C LEU A 121 -3.39 -4.57 16.88
#